data_AF-B0DVE8-F1
#
_entry.id   AF-B0DVE8-F1
#
_cell.length_a   1.000
_cell.length_b   1.000
_cell.length_c   1.000
_cell.angle_alpha   90.00
_cell.angle_beta   90.00
_cell.angle_gamma   90.00
#
_symmetry.space_group_name_H-M   'P 1'
#
loop_
_entity.id
_entity.type
_entity.pdbx_description
1 polymer ?
#
loop_
_entity_poly.entity_id
_entity_poly.type
_entity_poly.pdbx_seq_one_letter_code
_entity_poly.pdbx_strand_id
1 'polypeptide(L)'
;MTWLQWAQFFCGWLAWTCDAIDFFSVSLSVTHLQNQFNKSTHDITTAITLTLLFRPLGAVLFGIVSDRYGRKWPLVCNLVLVAVLELGAGFVQNFKQFLALRSLFGIGMGGIWGLAASTALENLPVELRSVGSGFLQEGYAVGYLIAAVINLYLVPEVQGIFIGVVAAFVVFITIVGPEKHGSHFEQHKAAFEQGAAEDDIPENDFVSRGPDEKESSIHQTE
;
A
#
# COMPACT_ATOMS: atom_id res chain seq x y z
N MET A 1 -2.00 10.66 16.78
CA MET A 1 -0.95 10.41 15.78
C MET A 1 0.41 10.52 16.45
N THR A 2 1.20 9.45 16.46
CA THR A 2 2.64 9.54 16.76
C THR A 2 3.41 9.98 15.51
N TRP A 3 4.62 10.52 15.68
CA TRP A 3 5.50 10.85 14.55
C TRP A 3 5.75 9.67 13.60
N LEU A 4 5.71 8.45 14.16
CA LEU A 4 5.91 7.21 13.44
C LEU A 4 4.77 6.89 12.45
N GLN A 5 3.52 7.14 12.83
CA GLN A 5 2.36 6.94 11.95
C GLN A 5 2.40 7.91 10.75
N TRP A 6 2.81 9.16 10.99
CA TRP A 6 3.07 10.11 9.91
C TRP A 6 4.21 9.66 9.00
N ALA A 7 5.33 9.17 9.55
CA ALA A 7 6.43 8.65 8.76
C ALA A 7 5.98 7.49 7.84
N GLN A 8 5.22 6.52 8.35
CA GLN A 8 4.67 5.42 7.55
C GLN A 8 3.71 5.90 6.46
N PHE A 9 2.86 6.88 6.74
CA PHE A 9 2.01 7.51 5.74
C PHE A 9 2.84 8.17 4.63
N PHE A 10 3.87 8.94 4.99
CA PHE A 10 4.78 9.55 4.02
C PHE A 10 5.63 8.52 3.25
N CYS A 11 5.94 7.34 3.81
CA CYS A 11 6.54 6.24 3.04
C CYS A 11 5.62 5.73 1.93
N GLY A 12 4.34 5.51 2.23
CA GLY A 12 3.35 5.11 1.22
C GLY A 12 3.16 6.18 0.14
N TRP A 13 3.12 7.45 0.56
CA TRP A 13 3.07 8.61 -0.34
C TRP A 13 4.30 8.72 -1.24
N LEU A 14 5.51 8.55 -0.69
CA LEU A 14 6.77 8.58 -1.43
C LEU A 14 6.88 7.40 -2.40
N ALA A 15 6.53 6.18 -1.97
CA ALA A 15 6.48 5.00 -2.85
C ALA A 15 5.61 5.24 -4.09
N TRP A 16 4.42 5.79 -3.88
CA TRP A 16 3.49 6.13 -4.97
C TRP A 16 3.98 7.29 -5.85
N THR A 17 4.67 8.26 -5.25
CA THR A 17 5.30 9.36 -5.99
C THR A 17 6.46 8.87 -6.88
N CYS A 18 7.25 7.90 -6.41
CA CYS A 18 8.36 7.31 -7.19
C CYS A 18 7.86 6.50 -8.39
N ASP A 19 6.84 5.66 -8.17
CA ASP A 19 6.17 4.88 -9.22
C ASP A 19 5.62 5.78 -10.34
N ALA A 20 5.01 6.90 -9.96
CA ALA A 20 4.58 7.93 -10.90
C ALA A 20 5.77 8.56 -11.68
N ILE A 21 6.92 8.79 -11.03
CA ILE A 21 8.10 9.38 -11.68
C ILE A 21 8.65 8.46 -12.79
N ASP A 22 8.85 7.15 -12.56
CA ASP A 22 9.34 6.26 -13.64
C ASP A 22 8.31 6.18 -14.77
N PHE A 23 7.04 5.90 -14.45
CA PHE A 23 5.99 5.74 -15.45
C PHE A 23 5.86 6.97 -16.37
N PHE A 24 5.86 8.18 -15.79
CA PHE A 24 5.80 9.40 -16.57
C PHE A 24 7.11 9.74 -17.27
N SER A 25 8.28 9.38 -16.70
CA SER A 25 9.56 9.59 -17.38
C SER A 25 9.60 8.88 -18.74
N VAL A 26 9.08 7.65 -18.83
CA VAL A 26 8.98 6.92 -20.11
C VAL A 26 8.12 7.67 -21.14
N SER A 27 6.97 8.21 -20.69
CA SER A 27 6.03 8.95 -21.55
C SER A 27 6.58 10.30 -22.01
N LEU A 28 7.34 10.99 -21.15
CA LEU A 28 7.99 12.27 -21.46
C LEU A 28 9.25 12.08 -22.33
N SER A 29 9.94 10.94 -22.21
CA SER A 29 11.21 10.67 -22.89
C SER A 29 11.05 9.89 -24.21
N VAL A 30 9.83 9.75 -24.75
CA VAL A 30 9.54 8.97 -25.96
C VAL A 30 10.46 9.33 -27.13
N THR A 31 10.64 10.62 -27.44
CA THR A 31 11.51 11.07 -28.54
C THR A 31 12.98 10.66 -28.34
N HIS A 32 13.46 10.63 -27.09
CA HIS A 32 14.82 10.17 -26.79
C HIS A 32 14.95 8.65 -26.96
N LEU A 33 13.96 7.90 -26.49
CA LEU A 33 13.89 6.44 -26.66
C LEU A 33 13.77 6.02 -28.14
N GLN A 34 13.06 6.80 -28.96
CA GLN A 34 13.02 6.59 -30.41
C GLN A 34 14.41 6.69 -31.04
N ASN A 35 15.19 7.71 -30.68
CA ASN A 35 16.55 7.90 -31.18
C ASN A 35 17.51 6.81 -30.65
N GLN A 36 17.39 6.43 -29.37
CA GLN A 36 18.22 5.41 -28.74
C GLN A 36 18.02 4.01 -29.36
N PHE A 37 16.77 3.59 -29.57
CA PHE A 37 16.45 2.26 -30.09
C PHE A 37 16.25 2.20 -31.61
N ASN A 38 16.30 3.36 -32.29
CA ASN A 38 15.95 3.53 -33.70
C ASN A 38 14.57 2.91 -34.03
N LYS A 39 13.54 3.35 -33.30
CA LYS A 39 12.18 2.79 -33.33
C LYS A 39 11.10 3.85 -33.56
N SER A 40 9.96 3.40 -34.09
CA SER A 40 8.81 4.27 -34.32
C SER A 40 8.16 4.68 -32.99
N THR A 41 7.44 5.80 -32.99
CA THR A 41 6.66 6.24 -31.81
C THR A 41 5.70 5.13 -31.35
N HIS A 42 5.05 4.44 -32.30
CA HIS A 42 4.14 3.32 -32.03
C HIS A 42 4.83 2.18 -31.25
N ASP A 43 6.06 1.83 -31.61
CA ASP A 43 6.85 0.81 -30.91
C ASP A 43 7.14 1.24 -29.45
N ILE A 44 7.59 2.48 -29.24
CA ILE A 44 7.88 3.00 -27.89
C ILE A 44 6.60 3.07 -27.04
N THR A 45 5.49 3.57 -27.59
CA THR A 45 4.21 3.63 -26.88
C THR A 45 3.64 2.24 -26.58
N THR A 46 3.95 1.23 -27.41
CA THR A 46 3.57 -0.16 -27.14
C THR A 46 4.15 -0.65 -25.80
N ALA A 47 5.36 -0.21 -25.42
CA ALA A 47 5.92 -0.55 -24.10
C ALA A 47 5.11 0.06 -22.93
N ILE A 48 4.59 1.28 -23.09
CA ILE A 48 3.70 1.93 -22.12
C ILE A 48 2.36 1.17 -22.05
N THR A 49 1.79 0.80 -23.19
CA THR A 49 0.58 -0.03 -23.26
C THR A 49 0.76 -1.39 -22.59
N LEU A 50 1.89 -2.07 -22.78
CA LEU A 50 2.21 -3.31 -22.08
C LEU A 50 2.32 -3.09 -20.56
N THR A 51 2.99 -2.02 -20.13
CA THR A 51 3.07 -1.65 -18.70
C THR A 51 1.67 -1.53 -18.08
N LEU A 52 0.75 -0.84 -18.76
CA LEU A 52 -0.64 -0.68 -18.33
C LEU A 52 -1.44 -2.00 -18.41
N LEU A 53 -1.17 -2.88 -19.37
CA LEU A 53 -1.82 -4.19 -19.52
C LEU A 53 -1.42 -5.17 -18.41
N PHE A 54 -0.15 -5.12 -17.97
CA PHE A 54 0.36 -5.96 -16.88
C PHE A 54 0.05 -5.40 -15.48
N ARG A 55 -0.32 -4.13 -15.36
CA ARG A 55 -0.68 -3.49 -14.08
C ARG A 55 -1.85 -4.17 -13.33
N PRO A 56 -2.99 -4.53 -13.97
CA PRO A 56 -4.03 -5.32 -13.32
C PRO A 56 -3.55 -6.69 -12.82
N LEU A 57 -2.68 -7.36 -13.58
CA LEU A 57 -2.11 -8.65 -13.16
C LEU A 57 -1.26 -8.48 -11.90
N GLY A 58 -0.43 -7.44 -11.85
CA GLY A 58 0.32 -7.03 -10.67
C GLY A 58 -0.57 -6.77 -9.46
N ALA A 59 -1.62 -5.99 -9.62
CA ALA A 59 -2.56 -5.65 -8.54
C ALA A 59 -3.23 -6.91 -7.95
N VAL A 60 -3.65 -7.87 -8.78
CA VAL A 60 -4.24 -9.13 -8.33
C VAL A 60 -3.21 -10.00 -7.61
N LEU A 61 -2.00 -10.17 -8.16
CA LEU A 61 -0.94 -10.98 -7.55
C LEU A 61 -0.52 -10.43 -6.19
N PHE A 62 -0.19 -9.14 -6.12
CA PHE A 62 0.24 -8.50 -4.88
C PHE A 62 -0.90 -8.34 -3.87
N GLY A 63 -2.15 -8.19 -4.31
CA GLY A 63 -3.33 -8.25 -3.44
C GLY A 63 -3.43 -9.58 -2.69
N ILE A 64 -3.47 -10.69 -3.43
CA ILE A 64 -3.53 -12.06 -2.86
C ILE A 64 -2.34 -12.34 -1.92
N VAL A 65 -1.15 -11.87 -2.28
CA VAL A 65 0.05 -12.00 -1.44
C VAL A 65 -0.07 -11.15 -0.17
N SER A 66 -0.65 -9.95 -0.23
CA SER A 66 -0.89 -9.09 0.94
C SER A 66 -1.90 -9.66 1.92
N ASP A 67 -2.95 -10.32 1.41
CA ASP A 67 -3.97 -10.97 2.24
C ASP A 67 -3.41 -12.20 2.98
N ARG A 68 -2.39 -12.88 2.41
CA ARG A 68 -1.81 -14.10 2.98
C ARG A 68 -0.59 -13.87 3.88
N TYR A 69 0.27 -12.90 3.56
CA TYR A 69 1.55 -12.68 4.25
C TYR A 69 1.59 -11.39 5.09
N GLY A 70 0.45 -10.72 5.25
CA GLY A 70 0.37 -9.38 5.85
C GLY A 70 0.85 -8.30 4.89
N ARG A 71 0.78 -7.03 5.31
CA ARG A 71 0.97 -5.89 4.39
C ARG A 71 2.43 -5.41 4.27
N LYS A 72 3.24 -5.50 5.34
CA LYS A 72 4.64 -5.04 5.35
C LYS A 72 5.53 -5.73 4.33
N TRP A 73 5.63 -7.06 4.43
CA TRP A 73 6.59 -7.83 3.66
C TRP A 73 6.31 -7.78 2.16
N PRO A 74 5.05 -7.86 1.69
CA PRO A 74 4.73 -7.66 0.28
C PRO A 74 5.02 -6.23 -0.21
N LEU A 75 4.80 -5.19 0.60
CA LEU A 75 5.21 -3.82 0.25
C LEU A 75 6.72 -3.72 0.08
N VAL A 76 7.51 -4.23 1.03
CA VAL A 76 8.99 -4.24 0.94
C VAL A 76 9.47 -5.05 -0.26
N CYS A 77 8.95 -6.27 -0.46
CA CYS A 77 9.31 -7.12 -1.59
C CYS A 77 8.97 -6.46 -2.94
N ASN A 78 7.84 -5.77 -3.04
CA ASN A 78 7.46 -5.07 -4.26
C ASN A 78 8.33 -3.84 -4.53
N LEU A 79 8.64 -3.05 -3.50
CA LEU A 79 9.57 -1.92 -3.61
C LEU A 79 10.97 -2.38 -4.05
N VAL A 80 11.47 -3.48 -3.49
CA VAL A 80 12.76 -4.07 -3.89
C VAL A 80 12.70 -4.60 -5.34
N LEU A 81 11.61 -5.26 -5.74
CA LEU A 81 11.41 -5.71 -7.11
C LEU A 81 11.46 -4.54 -8.10
N VAL A 82 10.72 -3.46 -7.81
CA VAL A 82 10.65 -2.26 -8.65
C VAL A 82 12.01 -1.57 -8.71
N ALA A 83 12.71 -1.37 -7.58
CA ALA A 83 14.05 -0.81 -7.54
C ALA A 83 15.07 -1.62 -8.39
N VAL A 84 15.00 -2.96 -8.34
CA VAL A 84 15.86 -3.83 -9.16
C VAL A 84 15.52 -3.72 -10.65
N LEU A 85 14.25 -3.58 -11.01
CA LEU A 85 13.82 -3.37 -12.39
C LEU A 85 14.24 -1.99 -12.92
N GLU A 86 14.13 -0.93 -12.12
CA GLU A 86 14.58 0.43 -12.45
C GLU A 86 16.09 0.50 -12.63
N LEU A 87 16.88 -0.09 -11.72
CA LEU A 87 18.33 -0.24 -11.90
C LEU A 87 18.65 -1.05 -13.18
N GLY A 88 17.87 -2.11 -13.44
CA GLY A 88 17.94 -2.88 -14.68
C GLY A 88 17.66 -2.06 -15.94
N ALA A 89 16.85 -1.00 -15.87
CA ALA A 89 16.52 -0.12 -16.99
C ALA A 89 17.77 0.59 -17.55
N GLY A 90 18.70 0.97 -16.68
CA GLY A 90 19.97 1.59 -17.07
C GLY A 90 20.89 0.68 -17.91
N PHE A 91 20.71 -0.64 -17.84
CA PHE A 91 21.50 -1.63 -18.59
C PHE A 91 20.82 -2.14 -19.87
N VAL A 92 19.64 -1.61 -20.21
CA VAL A 92 18.89 -2.04 -21.40
C VAL A 92 19.54 -1.52 -22.68
N GLN A 93 20.09 -2.44 -23.48
CA GLN A 93 20.69 -2.13 -24.78
C GLN A 93 19.75 -2.44 -25.96
N ASN A 94 18.77 -3.33 -25.77
CA ASN A 94 17.90 -3.81 -26.84
C ASN A 94 16.43 -3.49 -26.58
N PHE A 95 15.70 -3.11 -27.63
CA PHE A 95 14.26 -2.83 -27.57
C PHE A 95 13.42 -4.03 -27.03
N LYS A 96 13.85 -5.27 -27.27
CA LYS A 96 13.19 -6.46 -26.68
C LYS A 96 13.38 -6.55 -25.16
N GLN A 97 14.56 -6.19 -24.65
CA GLN A 97 14.83 -6.11 -23.21
C GLN A 97 14.02 -4.97 -22.58
N PHE A 98 13.90 -3.84 -23.28
CA PHE A 98 13.04 -2.72 -22.88
C PHE A 98 11.58 -3.13 -22.69
N LEU A 99 10.99 -3.84 -23.66
CA LEU A 99 9.61 -4.36 -23.56
C LEU A 99 9.44 -5.35 -22.41
N ALA A 100 10.37 -6.29 -22.25
CA ALA A 100 10.32 -7.28 -21.17
C ALA A 100 10.37 -6.59 -19.80
N LEU A 101 11.30 -5.64 -19.63
CA LEU A 101 11.46 -4.89 -18.39
C LEU A 101 10.22 -4.04 -18.07
N ARG A 102 9.66 -3.33 -19.06
CA ARG A 102 8.45 -2.50 -18.89
C ARG A 102 7.20 -3.36 -18.57
N SER A 103 7.13 -4.57 -19.12
CA SER A 103 6.10 -5.55 -18.76
C SER A 103 6.21 -6.00 -17.30
N LEU A 104 7.43 -6.32 -16.84
CA LEU A 104 7.71 -6.69 -15.44
C LEU A 104 7.47 -5.50 -14.48
N PHE A 105 7.88 -4.29 -14.87
CA PHE A 105 7.61 -3.07 -14.12
C PHE A 105 6.11 -2.84 -13.95
N GLY A 106 5.30 -3.08 -15.00
CA GLY A 106 3.83 -3.04 -14.90
C GLY A 106 3.28 -3.94 -13.78
N ILE A 107 3.83 -5.15 -13.63
CA ILE A 107 3.44 -6.08 -12.54
C ILE A 107 3.81 -5.49 -11.16
N GLY A 108 4.99 -4.86 -11.02
CA GLY A 108 5.39 -4.20 -9.79
C GLY A 108 4.53 -2.97 -9.45
N MET A 109 4.37 -2.06 -10.41
CA MET A 109 3.49 -0.87 -10.35
C MET A 109 2.07 -1.23 -9.90
N GLY A 110 1.52 -2.34 -10.42
CA GLY A 110 0.20 -2.84 -10.03
C GLY A 110 0.05 -3.10 -8.53
N GLY A 111 1.11 -3.60 -7.89
CA GLY A 111 1.13 -3.85 -6.45
C GLY A 111 1.35 -2.59 -5.60
N ILE A 112 2.09 -1.59 -6.08
CA ILE A 112 2.51 -0.43 -5.26
C ILE A 112 1.30 0.30 -4.71
N TRP A 113 0.36 0.71 -5.57
CA TRP A 113 -0.79 1.52 -5.14
C TRP A 113 -1.62 0.83 -4.05
N GLY A 114 -1.97 -0.45 -4.25
CA GLY A 114 -2.79 -1.21 -3.30
C GLY A 114 -2.09 -1.41 -1.95
N LEU A 115 -0.81 -1.78 -1.98
CA LEU A 115 0.00 -2.01 -0.77
C LEU A 115 0.29 -0.70 -0.01
N ALA A 116 0.64 0.37 -0.73
CA ALA A 116 0.96 1.67 -0.16
C ALA A 116 -0.28 2.36 0.42
N ALA A 117 -1.40 2.39 -0.31
CA ALA A 117 -2.65 2.95 0.20
C ALA A 117 -3.16 2.19 1.43
N SER A 118 -3.13 0.86 1.40
CA SER A 118 -3.50 0.01 2.54
C SER A 118 -2.66 0.34 3.79
N THR A 119 -1.34 0.30 3.66
CA THR A 119 -0.39 0.53 4.77
C THR A 119 -0.46 1.96 5.30
N ALA A 120 -0.63 2.95 4.43
CA ALA A 120 -0.72 4.36 4.83
C ALA A 120 -2.04 4.70 5.54
N LEU A 121 -3.17 4.14 5.09
CA LEU A 121 -4.50 4.45 5.62
C LEU A 121 -4.84 3.68 6.90
N GLU A 122 -4.31 2.48 7.11
CA GLU A 122 -4.49 1.75 8.37
C GLU A 122 -3.91 2.48 9.57
N ASN A 123 -2.73 3.08 9.39
CA ASN A 123 -2.02 3.81 10.43
C ASN A 123 -2.66 5.18 10.77
N LEU A 124 -3.59 5.67 9.94
CA LEU A 124 -4.36 6.89 10.16
C LEU A 124 -5.64 6.64 10.99
N PRO A 125 -6.04 7.60 11.85
CA PRO A 125 -7.32 7.55 12.56
C PRO A 125 -8.47 7.80 11.59
N VAL A 126 -9.67 7.27 11.92
CA VAL A 126 -10.79 7.13 10.97
C VAL A 126 -11.21 8.47 10.37
N GLU A 127 -11.19 9.55 11.16
CA GLU A 127 -11.59 10.90 10.75
C GLU A 127 -10.66 11.50 9.69
N LEU A 128 -9.39 11.06 9.65
CA LEU A 128 -8.38 11.56 8.71
C LEU A 128 -8.20 10.64 7.49
N ARG A 129 -8.80 9.44 7.45
CA ARG A 129 -8.58 8.48 6.34
C ARG A 129 -9.04 9.01 4.99
N SER A 130 -10.14 9.75 4.93
CA SER A 130 -10.66 10.34 3.68
C SER A 130 -9.72 11.42 3.12
N VAL A 131 -9.27 12.35 3.97
CA VAL A 131 -8.31 13.40 3.60
C VAL A 131 -6.94 12.79 3.26
N GLY A 132 -6.51 11.79 4.05
CA GLY A 132 -5.28 11.03 3.82
C GLY A 132 -5.28 10.28 2.50
N SER A 133 -6.41 9.69 2.07
CA SER A 133 -6.49 9.02 0.77
C SER A 133 -6.42 10.00 -0.39
N GLY A 134 -7.01 11.20 -0.25
CA GLY A 134 -6.87 12.27 -1.23
C GLY A 134 -5.42 12.74 -1.36
N PHE A 135 -4.77 13.04 -0.24
CA PHE A 135 -3.36 13.45 -0.24
C PHE A 135 -2.41 12.35 -0.75
N LEU A 136 -2.72 11.08 -0.48
CA LEU A 136 -2.00 9.94 -1.07
C LEU A 136 -2.17 9.89 -2.58
N GLN A 137 -3.38 10.10 -3.10
CA GLN A 137 -3.62 10.15 -4.54
C GLN A 137 -2.84 11.29 -5.23
N GLU A 138 -2.73 12.46 -4.61
CA GLU A 138 -1.94 13.61 -5.12
C GLU A 138 -0.44 13.34 -5.25
N GLY A 139 0.11 12.31 -4.59
CA GLY A 139 1.48 11.84 -4.84
C GLY A 139 1.74 11.51 -6.33
N TYR A 140 0.70 11.08 -7.07
CA TYR A 140 0.76 10.85 -8.51
C TYR A 140 0.99 12.14 -9.31
N ALA A 141 0.30 13.23 -8.94
CA ALA A 141 0.41 14.52 -9.60
C ALA A 141 1.74 15.21 -9.28
N VAL A 142 2.22 15.07 -8.03
CA VAL A 142 3.55 15.53 -7.62
C VAL A 142 4.65 14.75 -8.35
N GLY A 143 4.50 13.43 -8.49
CA GLY A 143 5.42 12.59 -9.27
C GLY A 143 5.50 12.98 -10.74
N TYR A 144 4.36 13.27 -11.38
CA TYR A 144 4.33 13.82 -12.74
C TYR A 144 5.10 15.14 -12.86
N LEU A 145 4.90 16.08 -11.94
CA LEU A 145 5.57 17.38 -11.94
C LEU A 145 7.08 17.22 -11.79
N ILE A 146 7.52 16.36 -10.86
CA ILE A 146 8.94 16.02 -10.68
C ILE A 146 9.52 15.38 -11.95
N ALA A 147 8.84 14.41 -12.56
CA ALA A 147 9.28 13.78 -13.81
C ALA A 147 9.42 14.80 -14.96
N ALA A 148 8.48 15.75 -15.08
CA ALA A 148 8.53 16.82 -16.08
C ALA A 148 9.73 17.76 -15.86
N VAL A 149 10.00 18.17 -14.61
CA VAL A 149 11.17 18.99 -14.28
C VAL A 149 12.48 18.23 -14.57
N ILE A 150 12.56 16.94 -14.19
CA ILE A 150 13.75 16.13 -14.44
C ILE A 150 13.97 15.92 -15.95
N ASN A 151 12.92 15.63 -16.74
CA ASN A 151 13.02 15.49 -18.19
C ASN A 151 13.46 16.79 -18.90
N LEU A 152 13.10 17.96 -18.35
CA LEU A 152 13.41 19.27 -18.93
C LEU A 152 14.84 19.74 -18.62
N TYR A 153 15.40 19.39 -17.45
CA TYR A 153 16.70 19.88 -16.98
C TYR A 153 17.83 18.85 -16.88
N LEU A 154 17.53 17.55 -16.81
CA LEU A 154 18.52 16.49 -16.60
C LEU A 154 18.59 15.50 -17.77
N VAL A 155 19.82 15.23 -18.21
CA VAL A 155 20.14 14.18 -19.20
C VAL A 155 19.67 12.82 -18.66
N PRO A 156 19.11 11.92 -19.51
CA PRO A 156 18.53 10.64 -19.07
C PRO A 156 19.46 9.74 -18.24
N GLU A 157 20.77 9.87 -18.36
CA GLU A 157 21.75 9.14 -17.54
C GLU A 157 21.61 9.38 -16.03
N VAL A 158 21.13 10.55 -15.61
CA VAL A 158 21.00 10.92 -14.19
C VAL A 158 19.70 10.40 -13.57
N GLN A 159 18.70 10.05 -14.39
CA GLN A 159 17.37 9.64 -13.93
C GLN A 159 17.36 8.31 -13.17
N GLY A 160 17.99 7.26 -13.75
CA GLY A 160 18.01 5.93 -13.13
C GLY A 160 18.71 5.92 -11.77
N ILE A 161 19.74 6.76 -11.59
CA ILE A 161 20.44 6.94 -10.32
C ILE A 161 19.52 7.64 -9.31
N PHE A 162 18.81 8.69 -9.71
CA PHE A 162 17.92 9.43 -8.82
C PHE A 162 16.77 8.56 -8.32
N ILE A 163 16.09 7.83 -9.20
CA ILE A 163 14.97 6.95 -8.82
C ILE A 163 15.50 5.79 -7.94
N GLY A 164 16.61 5.15 -8.31
CA GLY A 164 17.22 4.09 -7.50
C GLY A 164 17.64 4.55 -6.08
N VAL A 165 18.11 5.79 -5.92
CA VAL A 165 18.41 6.38 -4.61
C VAL A 165 17.14 6.62 -3.79
N VAL A 166 16.06 7.12 -4.39
CA VAL A 166 14.80 7.33 -3.66
C VAL A 166 14.12 6.00 -3.33
N ALA A 167 14.14 5.01 -4.22
CA ALA A 167 13.66 3.66 -3.95
C ALA A 167 14.44 3.00 -2.80
N ALA A 168 15.78 3.12 -2.78
CA ALA A 168 16.61 2.67 -1.67
C ALA A 168 16.28 3.41 -0.35
N PHE A 169 16.01 4.71 -0.40
CA PHE A 169 15.58 5.50 0.76
C PHE A 169 14.20 5.06 1.28
N VAL A 170 13.22 4.83 0.40
CA VAL A 170 11.88 4.34 0.78
C VAL A 170 11.97 2.93 1.37
N VAL A 171 12.79 2.03 0.80
CA VAL A 171 13.06 0.70 1.36
C VAL A 171 13.72 0.82 2.74
N PHE A 172 14.71 1.69 2.92
CA PHE A 172 15.37 1.92 4.20
C PHE A 172 14.38 2.40 5.28
N ILE A 173 13.58 3.43 5.00
CA ILE A 173 12.58 3.92 5.98
C ILE A 173 11.48 2.86 6.21
N THR A 174 11.07 2.08 5.21
CA THR A 174 10.06 1.02 5.40
C THR A 174 10.58 -0.15 6.26
N ILE A 175 11.87 -0.47 6.17
CA ILE A 175 12.53 -1.45 7.04
C ILE A 175 12.65 -0.89 8.47
N VAL A 176 13.17 0.33 8.63
CA VAL A 176 13.39 1.00 9.92
C VAL A 176 12.05 1.36 10.61
N GLY A 177 10.97 1.53 9.85
CA GLY A 177 9.62 1.77 10.32
C GLY A 177 9.10 0.61 11.19
N PRO A 178 8.94 0.81 12.52
CA PRO A 178 8.30 -0.16 13.40
C PRO A 178 6.82 -0.21 13.08
N GLU A 179 6.34 -1.39 12.69
CA GLU A 179 4.90 -1.63 12.63
C GLU A 179 4.38 -2.03 14.01
N LYS A 180 3.25 -1.43 14.39
CA LYS A 180 2.35 -2.10 15.33
C LYS A 180 1.76 -3.30 14.62
N HIS A 181 2.14 -4.50 15.08
CA HIS A 181 1.46 -5.76 14.74
C HIS A 181 -0.06 -5.59 14.83
N GLY A 182 -0.79 -6.34 14.00
CA GLY A 182 -2.25 -6.24 13.81
C GLY A 182 -3.10 -6.61 15.03
N SER A 183 -2.96 -5.88 16.14
CA SER A 183 -3.74 -6.11 17.36
C SER A 183 -5.22 -5.77 17.17
N HIS A 184 -5.55 -4.76 16.36
CA HIS A 184 -6.95 -4.32 16.22
C HIS A 184 -7.84 -5.32 15.47
N PHE A 185 -7.36 -5.98 14.41
CA PHE A 185 -8.22 -6.88 13.64
C PHE A 185 -8.51 -8.17 14.43
N GLU A 186 -7.50 -8.74 15.08
CA GLU A 186 -7.67 -9.86 16.01
C GLU A 186 -8.49 -9.46 17.24
N GLN A 187 -8.30 -8.27 17.82
CA GLN A 187 -9.11 -7.80 18.96
C GLN A 187 -10.57 -7.57 18.58
N HIS A 188 -10.89 -7.05 17.39
CA HIS A 188 -12.27 -6.91 16.96
C HIS A 188 -12.92 -8.27 16.67
N LYS A 189 -12.18 -9.25 16.16
CA LYS A 189 -12.68 -10.61 15.96
C LYS A 189 -12.88 -11.34 17.30
N ALA A 190 -11.88 -11.31 18.18
CA ALA A 190 -11.92 -11.93 19.50
C ALA A 190 -12.96 -11.29 20.41
N ALA A 191 -13.18 -9.96 20.35
CA ALA A 191 -14.26 -9.30 21.08
C ALA A 191 -15.65 -9.65 20.54
N PHE A 192 -15.77 -9.94 19.23
CA PHE A 192 -17.02 -10.40 18.63
C PHE A 192 -17.31 -11.87 19.00
N GLU A 193 -16.28 -12.72 19.02
CA GLU A 193 -16.37 -14.13 19.46
C GLU A 193 -16.60 -14.23 20.98
N GLN A 194 -16.01 -13.36 21.80
CA GLN A 194 -16.29 -13.28 23.24
C GLN A 194 -17.70 -12.78 23.52
N GLY A 195 -18.16 -11.71 22.85
CA GLY A 195 -19.53 -11.22 23.00
C GLY A 195 -20.57 -12.28 22.60
N ALA A 196 -20.36 -12.96 21.48
CA ALA A 196 -21.24 -14.05 21.04
C ALA A 196 -21.25 -15.25 21.99
N ALA A 197 -20.13 -15.55 22.66
CA ALA A 197 -20.05 -16.64 23.64
C ALA A 197 -20.66 -16.28 25.01
N GLU A 198 -20.82 -14.99 25.32
CA GLU A 198 -21.41 -14.50 26.58
C GLU A 198 -22.94 -14.39 26.47
N ASP A 199 -23.47 -14.10 25.27
CA ASP A 199 -24.90 -14.16 24.94
C ASP A 199 -25.47 -15.61 24.86
N ASP A 200 -24.62 -16.62 24.66
CA ASP A 200 -25.01 -18.04 24.49
C ASP A 200 -25.07 -18.84 25.81
N ILE A 201 -24.84 -18.20 26.98
CA ILE A 201 -24.94 -18.87 28.29
C ILE A 201 -26.42 -18.93 28.72
N PRO A 202 -27.06 -20.12 28.81
CA PRO A 202 -28.47 -20.20 29.21
C PRO A 202 -28.62 -19.88 30.71
N GLU A 203 -29.25 -18.74 31.01
CA GLU A 203 -29.55 -18.30 32.38
C GLU A 203 -30.59 -19.23 33.04
N ASN A 204 -30.10 -20.32 33.62
CA ASN A 204 -30.92 -21.41 34.16
C ASN A 204 -31.37 -21.16 35.61
N ASP A 205 -31.62 -19.89 35.96
CA ASP A 205 -31.82 -19.39 37.34
C ASP A 205 -33.27 -18.94 37.65
N PHE A 206 -34.25 -19.48 36.92
CA PHE A 206 -35.69 -19.35 37.28
C PHE A 206 -36.20 -20.42 38.26
N VAL A 207 -35.30 -21.07 39.01
CA VAL A 207 -35.64 -22.05 40.06
C VAL A 207 -35.03 -21.61 41.39
N SER A 208 -35.82 -21.71 42.47
CA SER A 208 -35.43 -21.49 43.89
C SER A 208 -35.33 -20.05 44.43
N ARG A 209 -36.47 -19.33 44.43
CA ARG A 209 -36.78 -18.36 45.49
C ARG A 209 -38.18 -18.57 46.08
N GLY A 210 -38.28 -19.55 46.97
CA GLY A 210 -39.27 -19.49 48.06
C GLY A 210 -38.65 -18.76 49.25
N PRO A 211 -39.45 -17.98 50.00
CA PRO A 211 -39.25 -17.93 51.44
C PRO A 211 -40.57 -17.96 52.22
N ASP A 212 -40.78 -19.02 52.98
CA ASP A 212 -41.63 -19.00 54.17
C ASP A 212 -40.93 -18.15 55.25
N GLU A 213 -41.23 -16.85 55.31
CA GLU A 213 -40.84 -16.02 56.46
C GLU A 213 -41.78 -14.79 56.61
N LYS A 214 -43.05 -15.06 56.92
CA LYS A 214 -44.00 -14.08 57.46
C LYS A 214 -44.83 -14.70 58.59
N GLU A 215 -44.17 -14.98 59.70
CA GLU A 215 -44.82 -15.27 60.98
C GLU A 215 -44.37 -14.25 62.03
N SER A 216 -45.18 -14.04 63.07
CA SER A 216 -44.84 -13.23 64.26
C SER A 216 -44.69 -11.70 64.09
N SER A 217 -45.73 -11.03 63.59
CA SER A 217 -46.14 -9.73 64.16
C SER A 217 -47.44 -9.94 64.95
N ILE A 218 -47.30 -9.92 66.29
CA ILE A 218 -48.24 -10.48 67.27
C ILE A 218 -49.19 -9.42 67.87
N HIS A 219 -50.40 -9.86 68.25
CA HIS A 219 -51.42 -9.20 69.12
C HIS A 219 -52.20 -7.99 68.53
N GLN A 220 -53.55 -8.03 68.62
CA GLN A 220 -54.41 -7.26 69.57
C GLN A 220 -54.09 -5.75 69.54
N THR A 221 -54.99 -4.78 69.36
CA THR A 221 -56.41 -4.60 69.76
C THR A 221 -56.94 -3.43 68.89
N GLU A 222 -58.23 -3.14 68.75
CA GLU A 222 -59.43 -3.67 69.44
C GLU A 222 -60.34 -4.46 68.47
#